data_AF-A0A9W4XH84-F1
#
_entry.id   AF-A0A9W4XH84-F1
#
_cell.length_a   1.000
_cell.length_b   1.000
_cell.length_c   1.000
_cell.angle_alpha   90.00
_cell.angle_beta   90.00
_cell.angle_gamma   90.00
#
_symmetry.space_group_name_H-M   'P 1'
#
loop_
_entity.id
_entity.type
_entity.pdbx_description
1 polymer ?
#
loop_
_entity_poly.entity_id
_entity_poly.type
_entity_poly.pdbx_seq_one_letter_code
_entity_poly.pdbx_strand_id
1 'polypeptide(L)'
;MKNCLNLKVKVLSFICFMVSGLNALATEPASMSEMPQSCRMISPEKITFELPLPTQKITQSQKERIYTILSDARTQACILQMQYDGLLQQIIAMLFENRDVTTEQLQPFYDQLTSLTQNRIENKLKTIISIRKLLSQKEWQDVIAEYTRYITAKNEFIKQQTALHHSTDALISGDKPSDFMTSPLISMSYCIENTPKIEMLEQIISKLPLTNSQEGNFRNVMRLQETQSCAARQEMDNFISQFITLLAQPSEQIETKQYQALFNQLITKEYLLESYQLQTLSSLFQFLTVEQRTQLKEKYMLLKGLL
;
A
#
# COMPACT_ATOMS: atom_id res chain seq x y z
N MET A 1 -4.79 16.79 -55.48
CA MET A 1 -4.65 17.13 -54.05
C MET A 1 -6.01 17.46 -53.40
N LYS A 2 -6.93 16.49 -53.36
CA LYS A 2 -8.14 16.50 -52.50
C LYS A 2 -8.42 15.03 -52.24
N ASN A 3 -8.00 14.52 -51.08
CA ASN A 3 -8.41 13.24 -50.45
C ASN A 3 -7.44 12.76 -49.36
N CYS A 4 -6.33 13.45 -49.10
CA CYS A 4 -5.44 13.12 -47.96
C CYS A 4 -5.81 13.83 -46.64
N LEU A 5 -6.89 14.61 -46.60
CA LEU A 5 -7.28 15.40 -45.42
C LEU A 5 -8.45 14.84 -44.60
N ASN A 6 -9.15 13.80 -45.07
CA ASN A 6 -10.32 13.25 -44.36
C ASN A 6 -10.02 11.98 -43.54
N LEU A 7 -8.76 11.52 -43.49
CA LEU A 7 -8.40 10.34 -42.70
C LEU A 7 -7.92 10.66 -41.27
N LYS A 8 -7.49 11.91 -41.00
CA LYS A 8 -6.96 12.28 -39.66
C LYS A 8 -8.03 12.68 -38.64
N VAL A 9 -9.26 12.98 -39.06
CA VAL A 9 -10.33 13.44 -38.14
C VAL A 9 -11.28 12.30 -37.71
N LYS A 10 -11.34 11.18 -38.44
CA LYS A 10 -12.17 10.02 -38.06
C LYS A 10 -11.47 9.02 -37.14
N VAL A 11 -10.13 9.00 -37.13
CA VAL A 11 -9.38 8.11 -36.22
C VAL A 11 -9.30 8.69 -34.80
N LEU A 12 -9.28 10.03 -34.66
CA LEU A 12 -9.30 10.66 -33.33
C LEU A 12 -10.66 10.55 -32.62
N SER A 13 -11.77 10.58 -33.36
CA SER A 13 -13.11 10.43 -32.76
C SER A 13 -13.44 8.98 -32.39
N PHE A 14 -12.83 7.98 -33.03
CA PHE A 14 -13.00 6.58 -32.62
C PHE A 14 -12.19 6.23 -31.36
N ILE A 15 -11.08 6.92 -31.11
CA ILE A 15 -10.30 6.75 -29.88
C ILE A 15 -10.95 7.50 -28.70
N CYS A 16 -11.59 8.66 -28.93
CA CYS A 16 -12.35 9.33 -27.86
C CYS A 16 -13.69 8.64 -27.51
N PHE A 17 -14.28 7.83 -28.40
CA PHE A 17 -15.49 7.06 -28.10
C PHE A 17 -15.23 5.66 -27.51
N MET A 18 -14.00 5.14 -27.56
CA MET A 18 -13.63 3.91 -26.84
C MET A 18 -13.02 4.16 -25.45
N VAL A 19 -12.79 5.43 -25.07
CA VAL A 19 -12.29 5.83 -23.74
C VAL A 19 -13.39 6.45 -22.87
N SER A 20 -14.61 6.63 -23.40
CA SER A 20 -15.73 7.27 -22.68
C SER A 20 -16.87 6.33 -22.29
N GLY A 21 -16.65 5.02 -22.36
CA GLY A 21 -17.71 4.03 -22.22
C GLY A 21 -17.29 2.74 -21.54
N LEU A 22 -16.62 2.84 -20.38
CA LEU A 22 -16.59 1.80 -19.34
C LEU A 22 -16.16 2.45 -18.01
N ASN A 23 -16.94 3.45 -17.56
CA ASN A 23 -17.26 3.51 -16.12
C ASN A 23 -18.16 2.30 -15.82
N ALA A 24 -17.63 1.09 -15.97
CA ALA A 24 -18.12 0.00 -15.16
C ALA A 24 -17.49 0.25 -13.80
N LEU A 25 -18.28 0.82 -12.88
CA LEU A 25 -18.28 0.28 -11.53
C LEU A 25 -18.18 -1.23 -11.70
N ALA A 26 -17.03 -1.82 -11.39
CA ALA A 26 -16.80 -3.23 -11.61
C ALA A 26 -17.98 -3.97 -10.96
N THR A 27 -18.81 -4.59 -11.78
CA THR A 27 -19.94 -5.38 -11.29
C THR A 27 -19.38 -6.42 -10.35
N GLU A 28 -19.89 -6.41 -9.12
CA GLU A 28 -19.50 -7.36 -8.08
C GLU A 28 -19.54 -8.79 -8.66
N PRO A 29 -18.47 -9.60 -8.52
CA PRO A 29 -18.52 -11.00 -8.93
C PRO A 29 -19.62 -11.72 -8.15
N ALA A 30 -20.43 -12.51 -8.86
CA ALA A 30 -21.62 -13.15 -8.31
C ALA A 30 -21.31 -14.35 -7.40
N SER A 31 -20.05 -14.82 -7.36
CA SER A 31 -19.64 -15.96 -6.53
C SER A 31 -18.15 -15.97 -6.15
N MET A 32 -17.81 -16.66 -5.05
CA MET A 32 -16.41 -16.86 -4.59
C MET A 32 -15.53 -17.64 -5.59
N SER A 33 -16.11 -18.48 -6.46
CA SER A 33 -15.38 -19.23 -7.49
C SER A 33 -14.86 -18.36 -8.63
N GLU A 34 -15.42 -17.17 -8.83
CA GLU A 34 -15.06 -16.24 -9.91
C GLU A 34 -14.05 -15.17 -9.49
N MET A 35 -13.71 -15.10 -8.19
CA MET A 35 -12.71 -14.15 -7.71
C MET A 35 -11.30 -14.48 -8.25
N PRO A 36 -10.59 -13.48 -8.80
CA PRO A 36 -9.17 -13.60 -9.15
C PRO A 36 -8.34 -14.19 -8.01
N GLN A 37 -7.31 -14.98 -8.35
CA GLN A 37 -6.45 -15.62 -7.35
C GLN A 37 -5.77 -14.61 -6.41
N SER A 38 -5.44 -13.41 -6.91
CA SER A 38 -4.95 -12.28 -6.12
C SER A 38 -5.94 -11.85 -5.02
N CYS A 39 -7.25 -11.96 -5.26
CA CYS A 39 -8.30 -11.65 -4.28
C CYS A 39 -8.42 -12.71 -3.18
N ARG A 40 -8.16 -13.97 -3.50
CA ARG A 40 -8.29 -15.10 -2.55
C ARG A 40 -7.26 -15.04 -1.43
N MET A 41 -6.19 -14.27 -1.61
CA MET A 41 -5.08 -14.11 -0.66
C MET A 41 -5.31 -12.97 0.35
N ILE A 42 -6.38 -12.17 0.22
CA ILE A 42 -6.66 -11.08 1.17
C ILE A 42 -7.25 -11.66 2.45
N SER A 43 -6.42 -11.71 3.49
CA SER A 43 -6.82 -12.24 4.78
C SER A 43 -7.84 -11.32 5.48
N PRO A 44 -8.78 -11.87 6.28
CA PRO A 44 -9.76 -11.08 7.03
C PRO A 44 -9.16 -9.97 7.91
N GLU A 45 -7.96 -10.20 8.44
CA GLU A 45 -7.24 -9.27 9.29
C GLU A 45 -6.88 -7.99 8.50
N LYS A 46 -6.51 -8.12 7.22
CA LYS A 46 -6.15 -6.99 6.36
C LYS A 46 -7.34 -6.06 6.06
N ILE A 47 -8.57 -6.55 6.13
CA ILE A 47 -9.80 -5.76 5.90
C ILE A 47 -10.43 -5.21 7.19
N THR A 48 -9.85 -5.49 8.35
CA THR A 48 -10.35 -5.07 9.67
C THR A 48 -9.29 -4.39 10.54
N PHE A 49 -8.28 -3.76 9.95
CA PHE A 49 -7.12 -3.21 10.68
C PHE A 49 -6.53 -4.19 11.70
N GLU A 50 -6.55 -5.49 11.39
CA GLU A 50 -6.05 -6.57 12.26
C GLU A 50 -6.83 -6.71 13.58
N LEU A 51 -8.14 -6.41 13.59
CA LEU A 51 -8.98 -6.68 14.76
C LEU A 51 -8.93 -8.16 15.17
N PRO A 52 -8.80 -8.49 16.47
CA PRO A 52 -8.71 -9.85 16.98
C PRO A 52 -10.09 -10.53 17.04
N LEU A 53 -10.80 -10.60 15.90
CA LEU A 53 -12.12 -11.23 15.80
C LEU A 53 -12.13 -12.75 16.03
N PRO A 54 -11.11 -13.53 15.58
CA PRO A 54 -11.12 -14.99 15.73
C PRO A 54 -11.05 -15.48 17.19
N THR A 55 -10.47 -14.68 18.09
CA THR A 55 -10.22 -15.02 19.50
C THR A 55 -11.40 -14.65 20.41
N GLN A 56 -12.40 -13.93 19.90
CA GLN A 56 -13.53 -13.48 20.70
C GLN A 56 -14.51 -14.61 21.05
N LYS A 57 -15.02 -14.56 22.29
CA LYS A 57 -16.10 -15.44 22.76
C LYS A 57 -17.47 -14.95 22.26
N ILE A 58 -17.67 -15.03 20.96
CA ILE A 58 -18.93 -14.67 20.28
C ILE A 58 -19.71 -15.92 19.87
N THR A 59 -21.04 -15.78 19.77
CA THR A 59 -21.94 -16.87 19.38
C THR A 59 -21.70 -17.32 17.93
N GLN A 60 -22.09 -18.56 17.61
CA GLN A 60 -21.97 -19.10 16.25
C GLN A 60 -22.74 -18.26 15.23
N SER A 61 -23.94 -17.79 15.59
CA SER A 61 -24.74 -16.91 14.71
C SER A 61 -24.05 -15.56 14.45
N GLN A 62 -23.39 -14.97 15.46
CA GLN A 62 -22.58 -13.76 15.25
C GLN A 62 -21.38 -14.04 14.33
N LYS A 63 -20.69 -15.19 14.52
CA LYS A 63 -19.56 -15.59 13.66
C LYS A 63 -19.97 -15.70 12.19
N GLU A 64 -21.10 -16.32 11.91
CA GLU A 64 -21.63 -16.47 10.54
C GLU A 64 -21.94 -15.11 9.91
N ARG A 65 -22.59 -14.21 10.66
CA ARG A 65 -22.88 -12.84 10.17
C ARG A 65 -21.61 -12.01 9.96
N ILE A 66 -20.63 -12.13 10.84
CA ILE A 66 -19.31 -11.50 10.69
C ILE A 66 -18.61 -12.04 9.44
N TYR A 67 -18.67 -13.35 9.20
CA TYR A 67 -18.09 -13.95 8.00
C TYR A 67 -18.73 -13.40 6.71
N THR A 68 -20.05 -13.21 6.67
CA THR A 68 -20.72 -12.57 5.54
C THR A 68 -20.21 -11.14 5.31
N ILE A 69 -20.14 -10.32 6.36
CA ILE A 69 -19.61 -8.94 6.27
C ILE A 69 -18.17 -8.94 5.73
N LEU A 70 -17.32 -9.85 6.22
CA LEU A 70 -15.93 -9.96 5.79
C LEU A 70 -15.82 -10.44 4.33
N SER A 71 -16.71 -11.32 3.89
CA SER A 71 -16.78 -11.78 2.51
C SER A 71 -17.06 -10.61 1.56
N ASP A 72 -18.08 -9.80 1.85
CA ASP A 72 -18.48 -8.67 1.02
C ASP A 72 -17.36 -7.60 0.99
N ALA A 73 -16.80 -7.28 2.16
CA ALA A 73 -15.70 -6.35 2.30
C ALA A 73 -14.42 -6.81 1.57
N ARG A 74 -14.19 -8.13 1.48
CA ARG A 74 -13.06 -8.71 0.72
C ARG A 74 -13.20 -8.45 -0.77
N THR A 75 -14.40 -8.54 -1.32
CA THR A 75 -14.66 -8.22 -2.74
C THR A 75 -14.22 -6.79 -3.06
N GLN A 76 -14.71 -5.82 -2.28
CA GLN A 76 -14.35 -4.43 -2.46
C GLN A 76 -12.86 -4.17 -2.21
N ALA A 77 -12.27 -4.82 -1.18
CA ALA A 77 -10.85 -4.74 -0.92
C ALA A 77 -10.01 -5.25 -2.11
N CYS A 78 -10.47 -6.31 -2.79
CA CYS A 78 -9.78 -6.79 -3.97
C CYS A 78 -9.84 -5.81 -5.14
N ILE A 79 -11.01 -5.24 -5.43
CA ILE A 79 -11.15 -4.24 -6.50
C ILE A 79 -10.19 -3.07 -6.24
N LEU A 80 -10.17 -2.57 -5.01
CA LEU A 80 -9.26 -1.49 -4.60
C LEU A 80 -7.79 -1.89 -4.68
N GLN A 81 -7.44 -3.13 -4.29
CA GLN A 81 -6.08 -3.65 -4.40
C GLN A 81 -5.65 -3.75 -5.87
N MET A 82 -6.51 -4.22 -6.77
CA MET A 82 -6.22 -4.30 -8.20
C MET A 82 -6.05 -2.90 -8.82
N GLN A 83 -6.87 -1.93 -8.43
CA GLN A 83 -6.73 -0.54 -8.87
C GLN A 83 -5.43 0.08 -8.39
N TYR A 84 -5.12 -0.09 -7.10
CA TYR A 84 -3.84 0.32 -6.52
C TYR A 84 -2.67 -0.34 -7.26
N ASP A 85 -2.80 -1.63 -7.55
CA ASP A 85 -1.74 -2.37 -8.19
C ASP A 85 -1.50 -1.92 -9.63
N GLY A 86 -2.57 -1.65 -10.38
CA GLY A 86 -2.50 -1.07 -11.71
C GLY A 86 -1.91 0.34 -11.70
N LEU A 87 -2.29 1.17 -10.72
CA LEU A 87 -1.75 2.52 -10.57
C LEU A 87 -0.23 2.50 -10.33
N LEU A 88 0.23 1.66 -9.40
CA LEU A 88 1.67 1.47 -9.15
C LEU A 88 2.40 1.01 -10.42
N GLN A 89 1.83 0.09 -11.19
CA GLN A 89 2.44 -0.35 -12.46
C GLN A 89 2.56 0.79 -13.48
N GLN A 90 1.57 1.68 -13.55
CA GLN A 90 1.63 2.84 -14.43
C GLN A 90 2.69 3.85 -13.98
N ILE A 91 2.81 4.11 -12.68
CA ILE A 91 3.86 4.99 -12.14
C ILE A 91 5.25 4.40 -12.43
N ILE A 92 5.42 3.10 -12.16
CA ILE A 92 6.65 2.39 -12.49
C ILE A 92 6.94 2.51 -13.99
N ALA A 93 5.98 2.20 -14.88
CA ALA A 93 6.17 2.35 -16.32
C ALA A 93 6.58 3.78 -16.70
N MET A 94 5.96 4.82 -16.12
CA MET A 94 6.33 6.21 -16.36
C MET A 94 7.78 6.51 -15.97
N LEU A 95 8.23 6.03 -14.80
CA LEU A 95 9.62 6.19 -14.32
C LEU A 95 10.63 5.42 -15.18
N PHE A 96 10.24 4.28 -15.73
CA PHE A 96 11.11 3.44 -16.58
C PHE A 96 11.15 3.89 -18.04
N GLU A 97 10.05 4.44 -18.57
CA GLU A 97 9.93 4.81 -19.97
C GLU A 97 10.43 6.23 -20.25
N ASN A 98 10.38 7.13 -19.27
CA ASN A 98 10.78 8.53 -19.40
C ASN A 98 12.05 8.83 -18.59
N ARG A 99 12.95 9.63 -19.17
CA ARG A 99 14.28 9.89 -18.60
C ARG A 99 14.25 10.90 -17.45
N ASP A 100 13.38 11.90 -17.56
CA ASP A 100 13.30 13.07 -16.70
C ASP A 100 11.84 13.30 -16.29
N VAL A 101 11.34 12.44 -15.39
CA VAL A 101 9.96 12.56 -14.86
C VAL A 101 9.89 13.71 -13.86
N THR A 102 9.02 14.70 -14.13
CA THR A 102 8.80 15.83 -13.21
C THR A 102 7.71 15.52 -12.19
N THR A 103 7.69 16.28 -11.09
CA THR A 103 6.61 16.19 -10.09
C THR A 103 5.24 16.48 -10.71
N GLU A 104 5.14 17.41 -11.68
CA GLU A 104 3.85 17.70 -12.33
C GLU A 104 3.33 16.51 -13.15
N GLN A 105 4.23 15.73 -13.76
CA GLN A 105 3.86 14.52 -14.51
C GLN A 105 3.37 13.39 -13.59
N LEU A 106 3.85 13.36 -12.33
CA LEU A 106 3.41 12.39 -11.33
C LEU A 106 2.13 12.82 -10.60
N GLN A 107 1.75 14.10 -10.66
CA GLN A 107 0.61 14.65 -9.92
C GLN A 107 -0.71 13.89 -10.14
N PRO A 108 -1.10 13.52 -11.38
CA PRO A 108 -2.35 12.78 -11.60
C PRO A 108 -2.35 11.40 -10.92
N PHE A 109 -1.18 10.77 -10.80
CA PHE A 109 -1.05 9.50 -10.10
C PHE A 109 -1.17 9.68 -8.58
N TYR A 110 -0.59 10.75 -8.03
CA TYR A 110 -0.73 11.08 -6.61
C TYR A 110 -2.17 11.42 -6.22
N ASP A 111 -2.92 12.11 -7.09
CA ASP A 111 -4.34 12.40 -6.85
C ASP A 111 -5.18 11.11 -6.84
N GLN A 112 -4.91 10.19 -7.79
CA GLN A 112 -5.56 8.86 -7.82
C GLN A 112 -5.18 8.02 -6.58
N LEU A 113 -3.92 8.07 -6.16
CA LEU A 113 -3.42 7.37 -4.97
C LEU A 113 -4.13 7.83 -3.70
N THR A 114 -4.35 9.14 -3.56
CA THR A 114 -5.11 9.73 -2.44
C THR A 114 -6.54 9.21 -2.42
N SER A 115 -7.22 9.20 -3.57
CA SER A 115 -8.58 8.68 -3.70
C SER A 115 -8.67 7.18 -3.37
N LEU A 116 -7.74 6.37 -3.87
CA LEU A 116 -7.67 4.94 -3.57
C LEU A 116 -7.38 4.67 -2.09
N THR A 117 -6.46 5.44 -1.51
CA THR A 117 -6.14 5.39 -0.07
C THR A 117 -7.39 5.66 0.76
N GLN A 118 -8.14 6.72 0.44
CA GLN A 118 -9.40 7.03 1.08
C GLN A 118 -10.39 5.86 0.98
N ASN A 119 -10.62 5.33 -0.22
CA ASN A 119 -11.56 4.23 -0.43
C ASN A 119 -11.17 2.95 0.34
N ARG A 120 -9.87 2.65 0.43
CA ARG A 120 -9.37 1.49 1.21
C ARG A 120 -9.62 1.67 2.70
N ILE A 121 -9.37 2.85 3.24
CA ILE A 121 -9.67 3.17 4.65
C ILE A 121 -11.18 3.11 4.88
N GLU A 122 -11.99 3.72 4.02
CA GLU A 122 -13.45 3.66 4.12
C GLU A 122 -13.99 2.23 4.13
N ASN A 123 -13.47 1.36 3.26
CA ASN A 123 -13.88 -0.04 3.22
C ASN A 123 -13.61 -0.74 4.56
N LYS A 124 -12.40 -0.57 5.12
CA LYS A 124 -12.05 -1.12 6.44
C LYS A 124 -12.95 -0.55 7.55
N LEU A 125 -13.21 0.75 7.57
CA LEU A 125 -14.05 1.38 8.60
C LEU A 125 -15.51 0.93 8.51
N LYS A 126 -16.12 0.92 7.30
CA LYS A 126 -17.49 0.42 7.08
C LYS A 126 -17.63 -1.03 7.55
N THR A 127 -16.61 -1.85 7.27
CA THR A 127 -16.54 -3.25 7.73
C THR A 127 -16.58 -3.34 9.25
N ILE A 128 -15.69 -2.61 9.94
CA ILE A 128 -15.63 -2.61 11.40
C ILE A 128 -16.91 -2.08 12.04
N ILE A 129 -17.46 -0.98 11.52
CA ILE A 129 -18.73 -0.41 12.01
C ILE A 129 -19.85 -1.45 11.89
N SER A 130 -19.88 -2.22 10.81
CA SER A 130 -20.88 -3.26 10.59
C SER A 130 -20.71 -4.42 11.57
N ILE A 131 -19.47 -4.85 11.82
CA ILE A 131 -19.14 -5.88 12.82
C ILE A 131 -19.51 -5.42 14.23
N ARG A 132 -19.16 -4.18 14.58
CA ARG A 132 -19.46 -3.56 15.88
C ARG A 132 -20.94 -3.63 16.25
N LYS A 133 -21.84 -3.44 15.27
CA LYS A 133 -23.30 -3.51 15.44
C LYS A 133 -23.81 -4.90 15.83
N LEU A 134 -23.02 -5.95 15.59
CA LEU A 134 -23.35 -7.33 15.94
C LEU A 134 -22.91 -7.70 17.36
N LEU A 135 -22.05 -6.89 17.96
CA LEU A 135 -21.42 -7.17 19.25
C LEU A 135 -22.08 -6.34 20.35
N SER A 136 -22.33 -6.97 21.48
CA SER A 136 -22.69 -6.28 22.72
C SER A 136 -21.58 -5.32 23.15
N GLN A 137 -21.91 -4.37 24.03
CA GLN A 137 -20.92 -3.45 24.57
C GLN A 137 -19.75 -4.20 25.23
N LYS A 138 -20.04 -5.27 25.98
CA LYS A 138 -19.03 -6.07 26.66
C LYS A 138 -18.09 -6.76 25.66
N GLU A 139 -18.64 -7.43 24.65
CA GLU A 139 -17.84 -8.09 23.60
C GLU A 139 -16.97 -7.08 22.85
N TRP A 140 -17.48 -5.88 22.59
CA TRP A 140 -16.67 -4.84 21.94
C TRP A 140 -15.54 -4.30 22.82
N GLN A 141 -15.77 -4.17 24.12
CA GLN A 141 -14.72 -3.79 25.07
C GLN A 141 -13.63 -4.86 25.17
N ASP A 142 -14.00 -6.14 25.10
CA ASP A 142 -13.03 -7.24 25.05
C ASP A 142 -12.17 -7.16 23.77
N VAL A 143 -12.78 -6.87 22.61
CA VAL A 143 -12.07 -6.62 21.34
C VAL A 143 -11.11 -5.44 21.47
N ILE A 144 -11.54 -4.31 22.04
CA ILE A 144 -10.69 -3.13 22.25
C ILE A 144 -9.48 -3.49 23.12
N ALA A 145 -9.71 -4.15 24.27
CA ALA A 145 -8.65 -4.47 25.20
C ALA A 145 -7.62 -5.45 24.60
N GLU A 146 -8.05 -6.40 23.79
CA GLU A 146 -7.15 -7.30 23.07
C GLU A 146 -6.40 -6.59 21.95
N TYR A 147 -7.09 -5.76 21.16
CA TYR A 147 -6.48 -4.97 20.10
C TYR A 147 -5.40 -4.01 20.64
N THR A 148 -5.69 -3.29 21.73
CA THR A 148 -4.72 -2.39 22.37
C THR A 148 -3.49 -3.15 22.86
N ARG A 149 -3.65 -4.33 23.47
CA ARG A 149 -2.51 -5.17 23.89
C ARG A 149 -1.69 -5.63 22.69
N TYR A 150 -2.36 -6.10 21.64
CA TYR A 150 -1.71 -6.54 20.41
C TYR A 150 -0.89 -5.42 19.75
N ILE A 151 -1.50 -4.25 19.53
CA ILE A 151 -0.83 -3.09 18.92
C ILE A 151 0.33 -2.58 19.77
N THR A 152 0.17 -2.54 21.10
CA THR A 152 1.26 -2.14 22.00
C THR A 152 2.46 -3.09 21.88
N ALA A 153 2.21 -4.40 21.92
CA ALA A 153 3.26 -5.42 21.78
C ALA A 153 3.90 -5.38 20.38
N LYS A 154 3.09 -5.23 19.32
CA LYS A 154 3.55 -5.12 17.94
C LYS A 154 4.47 -3.90 17.75
N ASN A 155 4.05 -2.73 18.23
CA ASN A 155 4.85 -1.51 18.09
C ASN A 155 6.16 -1.56 18.86
N GLU A 156 6.15 -2.13 20.06
CA GLU A 156 7.39 -2.32 20.84
C GLU A 156 8.33 -3.31 20.14
N PHE A 157 7.79 -4.43 19.62
CA PHE A 157 8.56 -5.38 18.84
C PHE A 157 9.19 -4.74 17.59
N ILE A 158 8.40 -4.01 16.80
CA ILE A 158 8.88 -3.31 15.60
C ILE A 158 10.00 -2.33 15.97
N LYS A 159 9.82 -1.53 17.03
CA LYS A 159 10.84 -0.58 17.49
C LYS A 159 12.15 -1.27 17.87
N GLN A 160 12.09 -2.39 18.58
CA GLN A 160 13.27 -3.16 18.96
C GLN A 160 13.98 -3.75 17.74
N GLN A 161 13.23 -4.31 16.78
CA GLN A 161 13.80 -4.86 15.54
C GLN A 161 14.43 -3.79 14.65
N THR A 162 13.77 -2.65 14.47
CA THR A 162 14.34 -1.52 13.71
C THR A 162 15.62 -0.99 14.36
N ALA A 163 15.65 -0.86 15.69
CA ALA A 163 16.86 -0.45 16.41
C ALA A 163 18.01 -1.47 16.23
N LEU A 164 17.70 -2.77 16.27
CA LEU A 164 18.68 -3.83 16.02
C LEU A 164 19.25 -3.74 14.59
N HIS A 165 18.40 -3.53 13.59
CA HIS A 165 18.84 -3.37 12.20
C HIS A 165 19.75 -2.15 12.04
N HIS A 166 19.35 -0.99 12.57
CA HIS A 166 20.17 0.22 12.49
C HIS A 166 21.53 0.05 13.18
N SER A 167 21.57 -0.68 14.31
CA SER A 167 22.83 -1.00 14.98
C SER A 167 23.73 -1.92 14.15
N THR A 168 23.15 -2.84 13.37
CA THR A 168 23.89 -3.74 12.48
C THR A 168 24.45 -2.98 11.28
N ASP A 169 23.71 -2.00 10.75
CA ASP A 169 24.21 -1.16 9.65
C ASP A 169 25.32 -0.22 10.09
N ALA A 170 25.29 0.28 11.32
CA ALA A 170 26.39 1.09 11.85
C ALA A 170 27.73 0.31 11.90
N LEU A 171 27.66 -1.03 11.95
CA LEU A 171 28.81 -1.92 11.81
C LEU A 171 29.25 -2.10 10.34
N ILE A 172 28.35 -1.84 9.39
CA ILE A 172 28.59 -1.86 7.94
C ILE A 172 28.86 -0.41 7.48
N SER A 173 30.05 0.10 7.83
CA SER A 173 30.45 1.47 7.44
C SER A 173 30.58 1.59 5.91
N GLY A 174 29.98 2.64 5.33
CA GLY A 174 30.13 3.00 3.91
C GLY A 174 31.55 3.37 3.46
N ASP A 175 32.51 3.42 4.39
CA ASP A 175 33.91 3.78 4.12
C ASP A 175 34.84 2.56 3.94
N LYS A 176 34.30 1.33 4.04
CA LYS A 176 35.10 0.11 3.87
C LYS A 176 34.46 -0.81 2.81
N PRO A 177 35.27 -1.44 1.92
CA PRO A 177 34.78 -2.52 1.08
C PRO A 177 34.26 -3.63 2.00
N SER A 178 32.97 -3.90 1.89
CA SER A 178 32.28 -4.88 2.72
C SER A 178 31.82 -6.02 1.82
N ASP A 179 32.33 -7.22 2.09
CA ASP A 179 31.83 -8.47 1.48
C ASP A 179 30.37 -8.77 1.90
N PHE A 180 29.80 -8.01 2.85
CA PHE A 180 28.34 -7.94 3.07
C PHE A 180 27.66 -7.10 1.98
N MET A 181 27.82 -7.56 0.75
CA MET A 181 27.03 -7.14 -0.40
C MET A 181 25.55 -7.41 -0.13
N THR A 182 24.72 -6.38 -0.35
CA THR A 182 23.30 -6.51 -0.71
C THR A 182 22.46 -7.54 0.07
N SER A 183 22.50 -7.55 1.41
CA SER A 183 21.31 -8.05 2.13
C SER A 183 20.15 -7.12 1.79
N PRO A 184 18.99 -7.62 1.34
CA PRO A 184 17.89 -6.76 0.95
C PRO A 184 17.39 -6.02 2.19
N LEU A 185 17.75 -4.74 2.29
CA LEU A 185 17.43 -3.91 3.45
C LEU A 185 15.92 -3.77 3.65
N ILE A 186 15.12 -3.97 2.58
CA ILE A 186 13.66 -3.92 2.65
C ILE A 186 13.08 -5.22 3.15
N SER A 187 13.61 -6.37 2.70
CA SER A 187 13.14 -7.70 3.13
C SER A 187 13.23 -7.92 4.65
N MET A 188 14.12 -7.18 5.33
CA MET A 188 14.27 -7.23 6.79
C MET A 188 13.48 -6.14 7.52
N SER A 189 12.93 -5.13 6.84
CA SER A 189 12.21 -4.05 7.53
C SER A 189 10.79 -4.47 7.91
N TYR A 190 10.48 -4.42 9.20
CA TYR A 190 9.11 -4.63 9.69
C TYR A 190 8.16 -3.45 9.41
N CYS A 191 8.70 -2.31 8.97
CA CYS A 191 7.94 -1.08 8.72
C CYS A 191 7.65 -0.83 7.24
N ILE A 192 8.32 -1.52 6.34
CA ILE A 192 8.06 -1.41 4.90
C ILE A 192 7.23 -2.63 4.51
N GLU A 193 6.11 -2.42 3.81
CA GLU A 193 5.33 -3.56 3.33
C GLU A 193 6.13 -4.23 2.21
N ASN A 194 6.58 -5.45 2.48
CA ASN A 194 7.28 -6.26 1.48
C ASN A 194 6.27 -6.81 0.46
N THR A 195 5.87 -5.95 -0.48
CA THR A 195 5.01 -6.33 -1.60
C THR A 195 5.84 -7.04 -2.68
N PRO A 196 5.28 -7.96 -3.47
CA PRO A 196 5.99 -8.60 -4.59
C PRO A 196 6.64 -7.59 -5.57
N LYS A 197 6.12 -6.35 -5.61
CA LYS A 197 6.67 -5.26 -6.43
C LYS A 197 7.93 -4.67 -5.83
N ILE A 198 7.96 -4.45 -4.51
CA ILE A 198 9.16 -4.06 -3.77
C ILE A 198 10.25 -5.12 -3.96
N GLU A 199 9.91 -6.40 -3.78
CA GLU A 199 10.84 -7.50 -4.00
C GLU A 199 11.38 -7.53 -5.43
N MET A 200 10.49 -7.32 -6.42
CA MET A 200 10.89 -7.25 -7.83
C MET A 200 11.84 -6.07 -8.08
N LEU A 201 11.60 -4.91 -7.48
CA LEU A 201 12.47 -3.75 -7.58
C LEU A 201 13.84 -4.02 -6.95
N GLU A 202 13.89 -4.63 -5.77
CA GLU A 202 15.15 -5.09 -5.16
C GLU A 202 15.90 -6.06 -6.07
N GLN A 203 15.22 -7.02 -6.67
CA GLN A 203 15.82 -8.00 -7.58
C GLN A 203 16.32 -7.39 -8.89
N ILE A 204 15.65 -6.37 -9.42
CA ILE A 204 16.08 -5.71 -10.65
C ILE A 204 17.32 -4.85 -10.34
N ILE A 205 17.34 -4.13 -9.21
CA ILE A 205 18.46 -3.27 -8.79
C ILE A 205 19.68 -4.09 -8.36
N SER A 206 19.50 -5.19 -7.62
CA SER A 206 20.61 -6.05 -7.18
C SER A 206 21.38 -6.70 -8.33
N LYS A 207 20.77 -6.77 -9.52
CA LYS A 207 21.39 -7.27 -10.74
C LYS A 207 22.15 -6.19 -11.52
N LEU A 208 22.12 -4.93 -11.11
CA LEU A 208 22.91 -3.87 -11.74
C LEU A 208 24.28 -3.77 -11.06
N PRO A 209 25.37 -3.61 -11.83
CA PRO A 209 26.66 -3.27 -11.25
C PRO A 209 26.61 -1.83 -10.74
N LEU A 210 26.54 -1.64 -9.42
CA LEU A 210 26.56 -0.33 -8.77
C LEU A 210 27.97 0.03 -8.31
N THR A 211 28.30 1.32 -8.33
CA THR A 211 29.50 1.82 -7.65
C THR A 211 29.25 1.92 -6.15
N ASN A 212 30.31 1.89 -5.32
CA ASN A 212 30.18 2.05 -3.86
C ASN A 212 29.40 3.30 -3.46
N SER A 213 29.57 4.42 -4.19
CA SER A 213 28.83 5.66 -3.93
C SER A 213 27.33 5.52 -4.23
N GLN A 214 26.97 4.84 -5.33
CA GLN A 214 25.56 4.56 -5.67
C GLN A 214 24.92 3.62 -4.65
N GLU A 215 25.64 2.59 -4.20
CA GLU A 215 25.18 1.71 -3.14
C GLU A 215 24.96 2.47 -1.82
N GLY A 216 25.92 3.31 -1.40
CA GLY A 216 25.78 4.15 -0.21
C GLY A 216 24.54 5.06 -0.28
N ASN A 217 24.30 5.70 -1.43
CA ASN A 217 23.12 6.53 -1.64
C ASN A 217 21.81 5.72 -1.62
N PHE A 218 21.79 4.55 -2.25
CA PHE A 218 20.67 3.61 -2.21
C PHE A 218 20.31 3.28 -0.75
N ARG A 219 21.30 2.86 0.04
CA ARG A 219 21.10 2.50 1.46
C ARG A 219 20.55 3.67 2.28
N ASN A 220 21.07 4.88 2.07
CA ASN A 220 20.60 6.07 2.77
C ASN A 220 19.13 6.38 2.47
N VAL A 221 18.71 6.31 1.20
CA VAL A 221 17.30 6.52 0.82
C VAL A 221 16.42 5.43 1.40
N MET A 222 16.85 4.16 1.36
CA MET A 222 16.09 3.06 1.95
C MET A 222 15.90 3.20 3.47
N ARG A 223 16.93 3.66 4.20
CA ARG A 223 16.87 3.90 5.64
C ARG A 223 15.99 5.09 6.00
N LEU A 224 16.02 6.13 5.18
CA LEU A 224 15.09 7.24 5.31
C LEU A 224 13.64 6.77 5.15
N GLN A 225 13.37 5.96 4.11
CA GLN A 225 12.04 5.37 3.90
C GLN A 225 11.59 4.55 5.10
N GLU A 226 12.43 3.64 5.59
CA GLU A 226 12.11 2.81 6.75
C GLU A 226 11.76 3.66 7.97
N THR A 227 12.59 4.65 8.30
CA THR A 227 12.40 5.52 9.46
C THR A 227 11.07 6.27 9.38
N GLN A 228 10.79 6.85 8.22
CA GLN A 228 9.53 7.56 7.95
C GLN A 228 8.32 6.62 7.98
N SER A 229 8.48 5.40 7.46
CA SER A 229 7.42 4.40 7.42
C SER A 229 7.08 3.87 8.82
N CYS A 230 8.09 3.64 9.66
CA CYS A 230 7.88 3.25 11.06
C CYS A 230 7.09 4.31 11.82
N ALA A 231 7.49 5.58 11.70
CA ALA A 231 6.82 6.69 12.38
C ALA A 231 5.35 6.82 11.93
N ALA A 232 5.12 6.80 10.60
CA ALA A 232 3.77 6.89 10.05
C ALA A 232 2.88 5.71 10.48
N ARG A 233 3.40 4.48 10.50
CA ARG A 233 2.65 3.29 10.96
C ARG A 233 2.29 3.36 12.45
N GLN A 234 3.21 3.78 13.30
CA GLN A 234 2.93 3.96 14.74
C GLN A 234 1.84 5.01 14.97
N GLU A 235 1.88 6.13 14.24
CA GLU A 235 0.83 7.14 14.30
C GLU A 235 -0.51 6.61 13.78
N MET A 236 -0.52 5.84 12.70
CA MET A 236 -1.72 5.16 12.21
C MET A 236 -2.32 4.23 13.25
N ASP A 237 -1.51 3.35 13.86
CA ASP A 237 -1.97 2.42 14.89
C ASP A 237 -2.60 3.16 16.08
N ASN A 238 -2.04 4.32 16.45
CA ASN A 238 -2.61 5.19 17.47
C ASN A 238 -3.96 5.78 17.03
N PHE A 239 -4.07 6.27 15.80
CA PHE A 239 -5.33 6.80 15.27
C PHE A 239 -6.41 5.71 15.11
N ILE A 240 -6.03 4.50 14.67
CA ILE A 240 -6.93 3.35 14.58
C ILE A 240 -7.41 2.96 15.98
N SER A 241 -6.51 2.90 16.97
CA SER A 241 -6.88 2.60 18.37
C SER A 241 -7.86 3.64 18.94
N GLN A 242 -7.63 4.93 18.68
CA GLN A 242 -8.56 6.00 19.05
C GLN A 242 -9.91 5.83 18.35
N PHE A 243 -9.90 5.46 17.06
CA PHE A 243 -11.11 5.24 16.29
C PHE A 243 -11.94 4.05 16.80
N ILE A 244 -11.32 2.90 17.05
CA ILE A 244 -12.01 1.70 17.57
C ILE A 244 -12.58 1.98 18.97
N THR A 245 -11.87 2.76 19.79
CA THR A 245 -12.34 3.23 21.09
C THR A 245 -13.54 4.17 20.96
N LEU A 246 -13.50 5.10 19.99
CA LEU A 246 -14.61 6.01 19.69
C LEU A 246 -15.89 5.25 19.31
N LEU A 247 -15.77 4.14 18.56
CA LEU A 247 -16.90 3.25 18.22
C LEU A 247 -17.56 2.56 19.42
N ALA A 248 -16.96 2.63 20.61
CA ALA A 248 -17.58 2.16 21.84
C ALA A 248 -18.54 3.16 22.48
N GLN A 249 -18.50 4.44 22.06
CA GLN A 249 -19.35 5.49 22.59
C GLN A 249 -20.76 5.43 21.99
N PRO A 250 -21.82 5.83 22.73
CA PRO A 250 -23.18 5.94 22.20
C PRO A 250 -23.24 6.86 20.97
N SER A 251 -24.08 6.55 19.97
CA SER A 251 -24.06 7.25 18.68
C SER A 251 -24.37 8.75 18.73
N GLU A 252 -25.07 9.22 19.78
CA GLU A 252 -25.33 10.66 20.01
C GLU A 252 -24.10 11.42 20.55
N GLN A 253 -23.08 10.71 21.03
CA GLN A 253 -21.83 11.28 21.59
C GLN A 253 -20.63 11.18 20.65
N ILE A 254 -20.73 10.43 19.55
CA ILE A 254 -19.67 10.44 18.52
C ILE A 254 -19.70 11.82 17.87
N GLU A 255 -18.86 12.73 18.34
CA GLU A 255 -18.70 14.03 17.71
C GLU A 255 -18.26 13.78 16.26
N THR A 256 -19.15 14.06 15.31
CA THR A 256 -18.90 13.92 13.87
C THR A 256 -17.58 14.60 13.46
N LYS A 257 -17.16 15.65 14.21
CA LYS A 257 -15.87 16.33 14.06
C LYS A 257 -14.67 15.47 14.47
N GLN A 258 -14.72 14.78 15.61
CA GLN A 258 -13.62 13.91 16.06
C GLN A 258 -13.47 12.70 15.13
N TYR A 259 -14.57 12.11 14.70
CA TYR A 259 -14.57 11.04 13.70
C TYR A 259 -13.90 11.51 12.40
N GLN A 260 -14.34 12.65 11.85
CA GLN A 260 -13.81 13.19 10.60
C GLN A 260 -12.32 13.56 10.72
N ALA A 261 -11.91 14.10 11.88
CA ALA A 261 -10.52 14.42 12.15
C ALA A 261 -9.65 13.15 12.13
N LEU A 262 -10.04 12.10 12.86
CA LEU A 262 -9.32 10.81 12.87
C LEU A 262 -9.26 10.18 11.49
N PHE A 263 -10.38 10.21 10.75
CA PHE A 263 -10.44 9.69 9.39
C PHE A 263 -9.47 10.41 8.45
N ASN A 264 -9.46 11.74 8.46
CA ASN A 264 -8.54 12.53 7.64
C ASN A 264 -7.06 12.31 8.02
N GLN A 265 -6.77 12.13 9.31
CA GLN A 265 -5.41 11.80 9.77
C GLN A 265 -4.97 10.41 9.27
N LEU A 266 -5.86 9.41 9.33
CA LEU A 266 -5.58 8.08 8.78
C LEU A 266 -5.28 8.13 7.29
N ILE A 267 -6.08 8.86 6.51
CA ILE A 267 -5.84 9.05 5.07
C ILE A 267 -4.48 9.67 4.83
N THR A 268 -4.16 10.73 5.57
CA THR A 268 -2.90 11.45 5.43
C THR A 268 -1.71 10.52 5.69
N LYS A 269 -1.77 9.69 6.73
CA LYS A 269 -0.66 8.79 7.10
C LYS A 269 -0.51 7.60 6.16
N GLU A 270 -1.61 6.96 5.75
CA GLU A 270 -1.57 5.88 4.76
C GLU A 270 -1.02 6.41 3.42
N TYR A 271 -1.47 7.59 2.98
CA TYR A 271 -0.95 8.23 1.77
C TYR A 271 0.55 8.53 1.89
N LEU A 272 1.03 9.00 3.05
CA LEU A 272 2.45 9.23 3.28
C LEU A 272 3.27 7.95 3.11
N LEU A 273 2.80 6.79 3.61
CA LEU A 273 3.48 5.50 3.41
C LEU A 273 3.66 5.18 1.93
N GLU A 274 2.61 5.36 1.14
CA GLU A 274 2.68 5.09 -0.31
C GLU A 274 3.54 6.13 -1.04
N SER A 275 3.49 7.40 -0.62
CA SER A 275 4.32 8.47 -1.14
C SER A 275 5.81 8.22 -0.87
N TYR A 276 6.19 7.81 0.35
CA TYR A 276 7.58 7.49 0.68
C TYR A 276 8.13 6.36 -0.17
N GLN A 277 7.31 5.34 -0.45
CA GLN A 277 7.68 4.25 -1.34
C GLN A 277 7.93 4.73 -2.77
N LEU A 278 7.07 5.60 -3.30
CA LEU A 278 7.24 6.17 -4.64
C LEU A 278 8.43 7.14 -4.74
N GLN A 279 8.65 7.96 -3.69
CA GLN A 279 9.80 8.85 -3.61
C GLN A 279 11.10 8.08 -3.55
N THR A 280 11.13 7.00 -2.78
CA THR A 280 12.27 6.08 -2.72
C THR A 280 12.54 5.54 -4.11
N LEU A 281 11.53 4.92 -4.73
CA LEU A 281 11.61 4.45 -6.11
C LEU A 281 12.20 5.48 -7.07
N SER A 282 11.62 6.68 -7.12
CA SER A 282 12.10 7.77 -7.97
C SER A 282 13.56 8.15 -7.70
N SER A 283 13.93 8.26 -6.42
CA SER A 283 15.31 8.59 -6.00
C SER A 283 16.31 7.53 -6.46
N LEU A 284 15.93 6.25 -6.43
CA LEU A 284 16.77 5.16 -6.90
C LEU A 284 17.10 5.31 -8.39
N PHE A 285 16.17 5.77 -9.22
CA PHE A 285 16.43 6.04 -10.65
C PHE A 285 17.41 7.19 -10.87
N GLN A 286 17.38 8.21 -10.02
CA GLN A 286 18.24 9.38 -10.15
C GLN A 286 19.72 9.05 -9.94
N PHE A 287 20.03 8.03 -9.13
CA PHE A 287 21.40 7.60 -8.88
C PHE A 287 22.00 6.77 -10.01
N LEU A 288 21.20 6.28 -10.96
CA LEU A 288 21.65 5.40 -12.02
C LEU A 288 22.18 6.18 -13.24
N THR A 289 23.28 5.68 -13.81
CA THR A 289 23.77 6.18 -15.10
C THR A 289 22.75 5.91 -16.20
N VAL A 290 22.90 6.58 -17.34
CA VAL A 290 22.08 6.32 -18.52
C VAL A 290 22.11 4.84 -18.91
N GLU A 291 23.28 4.23 -18.92
CA GLU A 291 23.46 2.84 -19.33
C GLU A 291 22.82 1.86 -18.34
N GLN A 292 22.99 2.10 -17.04
CA GLN A 292 22.33 1.32 -15.99
C GLN A 292 20.80 1.43 -16.08
N ARG A 293 20.26 2.63 -16.36
CA ARG A 293 18.81 2.82 -16.59
C ARG A 293 18.31 2.04 -17.80
N THR A 294 19.07 2.01 -18.90
CA THR A 294 18.74 1.21 -20.08
C THR A 294 18.71 -0.29 -19.75
N GLN A 295 19.73 -0.81 -19.06
CA GLN A 295 19.77 -2.21 -18.64
C GLN A 295 18.61 -2.58 -17.69
N LEU A 296 18.28 -1.68 -16.76
CA LEU A 296 17.16 -1.83 -15.85
C LEU A 296 15.83 -1.90 -16.65
N LYS A 297 15.66 -1.03 -17.65
CA LYS A 297 14.49 -1.01 -18.55
C LYS A 297 14.36 -2.29 -19.35
N GLU A 298 15.45 -2.80 -19.91
CA GLU A 298 15.45 -4.07 -20.65
C GLU A 298 15.03 -5.23 -19.75
N LYS A 299 15.58 -5.32 -18.53
CA LYS A 299 15.20 -6.34 -17.54
C LYS A 299 13.72 -6.22 -17.14
N TYR A 300 13.23 -5.00 -16.92
CA TYR A 300 11.82 -4.76 -16.62
C TYR A 300 10.91 -5.15 -17.79
N MET A 301 11.27 -4.82 -19.03
CA MET A 301 10.49 -5.19 -20.22
C MET A 301 10.45 -6.71 -20.44
N LEU A 302 11.55 -7.42 -20.16
CA LEU A 302 11.58 -8.88 -20.20
C LEU A 302 10.66 -9.50 -19.16
N LEU A 303 10.65 -8.98 -17.93
CA LEU A 303 9.75 -9.43 -16.86
C LEU A 303 8.29 -9.10 -17.18
N LYS A 304 8.01 -7.89 -17.68
CA LYS A 304 6.66 -7.45 -18.08
C LYS A 304 6.11 -8.25 -19.26
N GLY A 305 6.96 -8.71 -20.18
CA GLY A 305 6.54 -9.54 -21.33
C GLY A 305 6.33 -11.03 -21.00
N LEU A 306 6.79 -11.47 -19.83
CA LEU A 306 6.58 -12.83 -19.31
C LEU A 306 5.34 -12.94 -18.39
N LEU A 307 4.86 -11.81 -17.86
CA LEU A 307 3.67 -11.67 -17.02
C LEU A 307 2.44 -11.31 -17.85
#